data_AF-A0A6I0F4V6-F1
#
_entry.id   AF-A0A6I0F4V6-F1
#
_cell.length_a   1.000
_cell.length_b   1.000
_cell.length_c   1.000
_cell.angle_alpha   90.00
_cell.angle_beta   90.00
_cell.angle_gamma   90.00
#
_symmetry.space_group_name_H-M   'P 1'
#
loop_
_entity.id
_entity.type
_entity.pdbx_description
1 polymer ?
#
loop_
_entity_poly.entity_id
_entity_poly.type
_entity_poly.pdbx_seq_one_letter_code
_entity_poly.pdbx_strand_id
1 'polypeptide(L)'
;MGYKRMLVVILILTVLMVFTVGCQTEEAPQQEPETSEKEYDENVDVDSTEEVLEKEQVQGGRVYIQEDNLVVGTMIIKEGIQQSEIDTLANDLAKELKEKYPDKSVNVQAVQGGKNVANVQID
;
A
#
# COMPACT_ATOMS: atom_id res chain seq x y z
N MET A 1 -45.51 14.09 52.66
CA MET A 1 -45.48 14.12 51.18
C MET A 1 -44.25 13.33 50.70
N GLY A 2 -44.17 12.01 50.75
CA GLY A 2 -45.22 11.00 50.91
C GLY A 2 -45.18 10.08 49.71
N TYR A 3 -44.13 9.24 49.62
CA TYR A 3 -43.86 8.05 48.79
C TYR A 3 -44.25 8.02 47.29
N LYS A 4 -45.31 8.69 46.84
CA LYS A 4 -45.75 8.76 45.44
C LYS A 4 -44.78 9.55 44.53
N ARG A 5 -44.18 10.63 45.03
CA ARG A 5 -43.13 11.37 44.27
C ARG A 5 -41.78 10.63 44.27
N MET A 6 -41.49 9.85 45.31
CA MET A 6 -40.27 9.03 45.42
C MET A 6 -40.35 7.79 44.51
N LEU A 7 -41.53 7.18 44.37
CA LEU A 7 -41.78 6.06 43.45
C LEU A 7 -41.63 6.45 41.97
N VAL A 8 -42.05 7.66 41.60
CA VAL A 8 -41.92 8.16 40.20
C VAL A 8 -40.45 8.44 39.85
N VAL A 9 -39.63 8.90 40.79
CA VAL A 9 -38.19 9.13 40.56
C VAL A 9 -37.41 7.81 40.46
N ILE A 10 -37.78 6.79 41.24
CA ILE A 10 -37.16 5.45 41.20
C ILE A 10 -37.51 4.70 39.90
N LEU A 11 -38.72 4.91 39.36
CA LEU A 11 -39.18 4.27 38.12
C LEU A 11 -38.56 4.90 36.86
N ILE A 12 -38.13 6.17 36.91
CA ILE A 12 -37.41 6.84 35.81
C ILE A 12 -35.92 6.48 35.83
N LEU A 13 -35.33 6.20 37.00
CA LEU A 13 -33.90 5.86 37.12
C LEU A 13 -33.56 4.43 36.67
N THR A 14 -34.56 3.54 36.59
CA THR A 14 -34.38 2.12 36.24
C THR A 14 -34.41 1.83 34.74
N VAL A 15 -34.80 2.81 33.90
CA VAL A 15 -34.89 2.65 32.43
C VAL A 15 -33.56 2.97 31.71
N LEU A 16 -32.53 3.46 32.43
CA LEU A 16 -31.24 3.86 31.85
C LEU A 16 -30.11 2.81 31.95
N MET A 17 -30.39 1.59 32.41
CA MET A 17 -29.35 0.54 32.57
C MET A 17 -29.63 -0.72 31.76
N VAL A 18 -29.73 -0.59 30.43
CA VAL A 18 -29.72 -1.77 29.53
C VAL A 18 -28.88 -1.50 28.29
N PHE A 19 -27.55 -1.33 28.45
CA PHE A 19 -26.56 -1.58 27.39
C PHE A 19 -25.20 -1.92 28.00
N THR A 20 -25.07 -3.07 28.68
CA THR A 20 -23.76 -3.64 29.01
C THR A 20 -23.78 -5.16 29.00
N VAL A 21 -23.78 -5.78 27.81
CA VAL A 21 -23.12 -7.08 27.52
C VAL A 21 -22.82 -7.09 26.01
N GLY A 22 -21.63 -7.33 25.49
CA GLY A 22 -20.41 -7.76 26.15
C GLY A 22 -19.18 -7.41 25.32
N CYS A 23 -18.10 -7.07 26.03
CA CYS A 23 -16.77 -7.36 25.54
C CYS A 23 -16.66 -8.87 25.42
N GLN A 24 -16.77 -9.39 24.21
CA GLN A 24 -16.12 -10.64 23.88
C GLN A 24 -14.62 -10.32 23.93
N THR A 25 -13.94 -10.89 24.92
CA THR A 25 -12.49 -11.06 24.86
C THR A 25 -12.24 -11.97 23.67
N GLU A 26 -12.04 -11.38 22.49
CA GLU A 26 -11.21 -12.01 21.49
C GLU A 26 -9.79 -11.90 22.02
N GLU A 27 -9.24 -13.07 22.33
CA GLU A 27 -7.82 -13.27 22.56
C GLU A 27 -7.06 -12.49 21.47
N ALA A 28 -6.13 -11.64 21.90
CA ALA A 28 -5.21 -11.01 20.97
C ALA A 28 -4.65 -12.13 20.08
N PRO A 29 -4.76 -12.04 18.74
CA PRO A 29 -4.05 -12.98 17.91
C PRO A 29 -2.58 -12.82 18.27
N GLN A 30 -2.02 -13.83 18.93
CA GLN A 30 -0.62 -14.11 18.76
C GLN A 30 -0.46 -14.24 17.25
N GLN A 31 0.06 -13.19 16.61
CA GLN A 31 0.67 -13.33 15.31
C GLN A 31 1.81 -14.31 15.52
N GLU A 32 1.49 -15.60 15.38
CA GLU A 32 2.42 -16.52 14.76
C GLU A 32 2.97 -15.78 13.53
N PRO A 33 4.29 -15.80 13.29
CA PRO A 33 4.82 -15.20 12.08
C PRO A 33 4.15 -15.92 10.93
N GLU A 34 3.14 -15.26 10.34
CA GLU A 34 2.64 -15.63 9.02
C GLU A 34 3.88 -15.59 8.15
N THR A 35 4.39 -16.79 7.88
CA THR A 35 5.29 -17.01 6.78
C THR A 35 4.44 -16.60 5.60
N SER A 36 4.60 -15.36 5.16
CA SER A 36 3.92 -14.85 3.99
C SER A 36 4.30 -15.79 2.86
N GLU A 37 3.42 -16.72 2.55
CA GLU A 37 3.39 -17.33 1.24
C GLU A 37 3.27 -16.14 0.31
N LYS A 38 4.38 -15.77 -0.35
CA LYS A 38 4.38 -14.74 -1.37
C LYS A 38 3.43 -15.26 -2.44
N GLU A 39 2.18 -14.81 -2.40
CA GLU A 39 1.27 -14.93 -3.52
C GLU A 39 1.88 -14.07 -4.62
N TYR A 40 2.71 -14.70 -5.45
CA TYR A 40 3.30 -14.07 -6.62
C TYR A 40 2.15 -13.80 -7.58
N ASP A 41 1.64 -12.57 -7.56
CA ASP A 41 0.74 -12.07 -8.60
C ASP A 41 1.39 -12.37 -9.96
N GLU A 42 0.72 -13.19 -10.77
CA GLU A 42 1.25 -13.75 -12.04
C GLU A 42 1.75 -12.66 -13.00
N ASN A 43 1.30 -11.42 -12.80
CA ASN A 43 1.65 -10.28 -13.64
C ASN A 43 2.90 -9.54 -13.17
N VAL A 44 3.55 -9.96 -12.09
CA VAL A 44 4.77 -9.33 -11.57
C VAL A 44 5.99 -9.87 -12.29
N ASP A 45 6.80 -8.95 -12.80
CA ASP A 45 8.15 -9.26 -13.23
C ASP A 45 9.06 -9.27 -12.01
N VAL A 46 9.29 -10.46 -11.46
CA VAL A 46 10.08 -10.64 -10.23
C VAL A 46 11.51 -10.17 -10.44
N ASP A 47 12.13 -10.55 -11.56
CA ASP A 47 13.52 -10.23 -11.85
C ASP A 47 13.73 -8.71 -11.91
N SER A 48 12.92 -8.00 -12.70
CA SER A 48 13.05 -6.53 -12.80
C SER A 48 12.57 -5.81 -11.54
N THR A 49 11.69 -6.42 -10.74
CA THR A 49 11.34 -5.89 -9.42
C THR A 49 12.53 -5.98 -8.45
N GLU A 50 13.25 -7.11 -8.44
CA GLU A 50 14.44 -7.29 -7.61
C GLU A 50 15.54 -6.29 -8.03
N GLU A 51 15.80 -6.14 -9.33
CA GLU A 51 16.75 -5.15 -9.87
C GLU A 51 16.41 -3.71 -9.43
N VAL A 52 15.13 -3.35 -9.38
CA VAL A 52 14.69 -2.04 -8.88
C VAL A 52 14.99 -1.88 -7.39
N LEU A 53 14.78 -2.93 -6.60
CA LEU A 53 15.00 -2.91 -5.15
C LEU A 53 16.48 -2.88 -4.76
N GLU A 54 17.37 -3.31 -5.65
CA GLU A 54 18.82 -3.24 -5.46
C GLU A 54 19.40 -1.82 -5.63
N LYS A 55 18.67 -0.91 -6.29
CA LYS A 55 19.13 0.47 -6.51
C LYS A 55 19.18 1.24 -5.18
N GLU A 56 20.35 1.77 -4.82
CA GLU A 56 20.58 2.42 -3.52
C GLU A 56 19.64 3.60 -3.22
N GLN A 57 19.15 4.30 -4.25
CA GLN A 57 18.25 5.45 -4.15
C GLN A 57 16.79 5.04 -3.91
N VAL A 58 16.46 3.76 -4.09
CA VAL A 58 15.11 3.20 -4.01
C VAL A 58 14.90 2.57 -2.63
N GLN A 59 13.72 2.75 -2.04
CA GLN A 59 13.31 2.10 -0.78
C GLN A 59 12.17 1.08 -0.98
N GLY A 60 11.61 1.03 -2.17
CA GLY A 60 10.56 0.08 -2.56
C GLY A 60 10.24 0.24 -4.03
N GLY A 61 9.68 -0.79 -4.65
CA GLY A 61 9.34 -0.74 -6.06
C GLY A 61 8.66 -2.01 -6.53
N ARG A 62 8.13 -1.96 -7.75
CA ARG A 62 7.47 -3.09 -8.40
C ARG A 62 7.46 -2.88 -9.91
N VAL A 63 7.72 -3.94 -10.65
CA VAL A 63 7.49 -4.02 -12.09
C VAL A 63 6.39 -5.04 -12.33
N TYR A 64 5.36 -4.65 -13.08
CA TYR A 64 4.26 -5.54 -13.41
C TYR A 64 3.71 -5.24 -14.79
N ILE A 65 3.07 -6.24 -15.38
CA ILE A 65 2.44 -6.18 -16.69
C ILE A 65 0.96 -5.91 -16.45
N GLN A 66 0.50 -4.72 -16.82
CA GLN A 66 -0.90 -4.34 -16.78
C GLN A 66 -1.53 -4.65 -18.13
N GLU A 67 -2.52 -5.55 -18.15
CA GLU A 67 -3.12 -6.05 -19.39
C GLU A 67 -2.06 -6.67 -20.34
N ASP A 68 -2.46 -7.04 -21.56
CA ASP A 68 -1.54 -7.71 -22.48
C ASP A 68 -0.51 -6.77 -23.15
N ASN A 69 -0.59 -5.44 -22.94
CA ASN A 69 0.18 -4.47 -23.74
C ASN A 69 0.90 -3.35 -22.96
N LEU A 70 0.80 -3.29 -21.63
CA LEU A 70 1.44 -2.25 -20.84
C LEU A 70 2.33 -2.84 -19.74
N VAL A 71 3.57 -2.39 -19.67
CA VAL A 71 4.49 -2.69 -18.57
C VAL A 71 4.60 -1.46 -17.69
N VAL A 72 4.36 -1.62 -16.39
CA VAL A 72 4.40 -0.54 -15.41
C VAL A 72 5.53 -0.79 -14.42
N GLY A 73 6.49 0.15 -14.36
CA GLY A 73 7.52 0.20 -13.34
C GLY A 73 7.21 1.28 -12.31
N THR A 74 7.22 0.96 -11.03
CA THR A 74 7.08 1.94 -9.95
C THR A 74 8.31 1.90 -9.06
N MET A 75 8.90 3.07 -8.81
CA MET A 75 10.01 3.26 -7.87
C MET A 75 9.60 4.21 -6.76
N ILE A 76 9.73 3.79 -5.51
CA ILE A 76 9.61 4.64 -4.33
C ILE A 76 11.01 5.13 -3.98
N ILE A 77 11.28 6.40 -4.24
CA ILE A 77 12.58 7.04 -4.07
C ILE A 77 12.74 7.52 -2.62
N LYS A 78 13.94 7.33 -2.07
CA LYS A 78 14.33 7.88 -0.77
C LYS A 78 14.25 9.42 -0.77
N GLU A 79 14.00 9.99 0.41
CA GLU A 79 14.06 11.44 0.58
C GLU A 79 15.49 11.97 0.34
N GLY A 80 15.59 13.21 -0.17
CA GLY A 80 16.88 13.88 -0.38
C GLY A 80 17.59 13.54 -1.70
N ILE A 81 17.06 12.62 -2.51
CA ILE A 81 17.52 12.38 -3.88
C ILE A 81 17.11 13.55 -4.78
N GLN A 82 18.04 14.04 -5.60
CA GLN A 82 17.81 15.20 -6.47
C GLN A 82 16.97 14.81 -7.69
N GLN A 83 16.10 15.72 -8.15
CA GLN A 83 15.21 15.48 -9.28
C GLN A 83 15.94 14.94 -10.53
N SER A 84 17.13 15.45 -10.87
CA SER A 84 17.88 14.98 -12.03
C SER A 84 18.30 13.51 -11.94
N GLU A 85 18.59 13.04 -10.73
CA GLU A 85 18.92 11.64 -10.47
C GLU A 85 17.66 10.76 -10.54
N ILE A 86 16.53 11.27 -10.03
CA ILE A 86 15.23 10.62 -10.16
C ILE A 86 14.83 10.46 -11.63
N ASP A 87 14.98 11.52 -12.42
CA ASP A 87 14.70 11.51 -13.87
C ASP A 87 15.60 10.50 -14.58
N THR A 88 16.87 10.40 -14.18
CA THR A 88 17.82 9.44 -14.74
C THR A 88 17.38 8.01 -14.43
N LEU A 89 17.08 7.70 -13.16
CA LEU A 89 16.59 6.39 -12.74
C LEU A 89 15.31 5.98 -13.48
N ALA A 90 14.36 6.91 -13.63
CA ALA A 90 13.11 6.66 -14.34
C ALA A 90 13.32 6.39 -15.84
N ASN A 91 14.20 7.15 -16.49
CA ASN A 91 14.51 6.95 -17.91
C ASN A 91 15.28 5.66 -18.17
N ASP A 92 16.25 5.32 -17.31
CA ASP A 92 17.05 4.11 -17.47
C ASP A 92 16.18 2.86 -17.31
N LEU A 93 15.36 2.81 -16.25
CA LEU A 93 14.40 1.72 -16.08
C LEU A 93 13.40 1.64 -17.24
N ALA A 94 12.90 2.76 -17.75
CA ALA A 94 11.97 2.74 -18.89
C ALA A 94 12.61 2.14 -20.14
N LYS A 95 13.89 2.44 -20.40
CA LYS A 95 14.64 1.84 -21.52
C LYS A 95 14.90 0.36 -21.31
N GLU A 96 15.36 -0.02 -20.13
CA GLU A 96 15.58 -1.44 -19.75
C GLU A 96 14.31 -2.26 -19.97
N LEU A 97 13.16 -1.76 -19.50
CA LEU A 97 11.87 -2.40 -19.70
C LEU A 97 11.44 -2.41 -21.17
N LYS A 98 11.71 -1.35 -21.94
CA LYS A 98 11.38 -1.33 -23.37
C LYS A 98 12.21 -2.31 -24.17
N GLU A 99 13.48 -2.50 -23.80
CA GLU A 99 14.35 -3.50 -24.42
C GLU A 99 13.89 -4.93 -24.08
N LYS A 100 13.46 -5.16 -22.84
CA LYS A 100 12.92 -6.46 -22.39
C LYS A 100 11.55 -6.77 -23.02
N TYR A 101 10.71 -5.75 -23.23
CA TYR A 101 9.35 -5.86 -23.73
C TYR A 101 9.13 -4.99 -24.98
N PRO A 102 9.74 -5.33 -26.14
CA PRO A 102 9.76 -4.47 -27.32
C PRO A 102 8.37 -4.18 -27.89
N ASP A 103 7.45 -5.13 -27.77
CA ASP A 103 6.10 -5.04 -28.33
C ASP A 103 5.08 -4.37 -27.38
N LYS A 104 5.50 -3.97 -26.17
CA LYS A 104 4.60 -3.36 -25.17
C LYS A 104 4.92 -1.88 -24.98
N SER A 105 3.89 -1.11 -24.62
CA SER A 105 4.10 0.22 -24.04
C SER A 105 4.69 0.07 -22.64
N VAL A 106 5.52 1.02 -22.24
CA VAL A 106 6.18 1.09 -20.94
C VAL A 106 5.80 2.39 -20.26
N ASN A 107 5.41 2.32 -19.00
CA ASN A 107 5.20 3.47 -18.12
C ASN A 107 6.00 3.29 -16.83
N VAL A 108 6.93 4.21 -16.55
CA VAL A 108 7.70 4.21 -15.32
C VAL A 108 7.36 5.44 -14.48
N GLN A 109 7.04 5.21 -13.21
CA GLN A 109 6.71 6.23 -12.24
C GLN A 109 7.73 6.23 -11.10
N ALA A 110 8.26 7.41 -10.79
CA ALA A 110 9.03 7.62 -9.58
C ALA A 110 8.20 8.41 -8.57
N VAL A 111 8.13 7.91 -7.34
CA VAL A 111 7.36 8.46 -6.23
C VAL A 111 8.31 8.87 -5.11
N GLN A 112 8.28 10.13 -4.70
CA GLN A 112 9.04 10.65 -3.55
C GLN A 112 8.09 11.45 -2.66
N GLY A 113 8.17 11.29 -1.33
CA GLY A 113 7.25 11.95 -0.40
C GLY A 113 5.77 11.68 -0.66
N GLY A 114 5.43 10.52 -1.25
CA GLY A 114 4.07 10.15 -1.63
C GLY A 114 3.52 10.87 -2.87
N LYS A 115 4.37 11.56 -3.64
CA LYS A 115 3.99 12.25 -4.88
C LYS A 115 4.70 11.63 -6.06
N ASN A 116 4.01 11.48 -7.19
CA ASN A 116 4.67 11.18 -8.46
C ASN A 116 5.51 12.40 -8.85
N VAL A 117 6.83 12.20 -8.95
CA VAL A 117 7.83 13.23 -9.25
C VAL A 117 8.51 13.00 -10.60
N ALA A 118 8.36 11.82 -11.20
CA ALA A 118 8.73 11.56 -12.58
C ALA A 118 7.80 10.52 -13.19
N ASN A 119 7.45 10.72 -14.47
CA ASN A 119 6.64 9.80 -15.26
C ASN A 119 7.22 9.71 -16.67
N VAL A 120 7.79 8.55 -17.01
CA VAL A 120 8.39 8.28 -18.32
C VAL A 120 7.52 7.27 -19.05
N GLN A 121 7.16 7.58 -20.29
CA GLN A 121 6.35 6.70 -21.14
C GLN A 121 7.05 6.47 -22.47
N ILE A 122 7.13 5.20 -22.89
CA ILE A 122 7.69 4.77 -24.17
C ILE A 122 6.71 3.79 -24.81
N ASP A 123 6.30 4.04 -26.05
CA ASP A 123 5.40 3.16 -26.81
C ASP A 123 6.16 2.19 -27.71
#